data_AF-A0A183F6R1-F1
#
_entry.id   AF-A0A183F6R1-F1
#
_cell.length_a   1.000
_cell.length_b   1.000
_cell.length_c   1.000
_cell.angle_alpha   90.00
_cell.angle_beta   90.00
_cell.angle_gamma   90.00
#
_symmetry.space_group_name_H-M   'P 1'
#
loop_
_entity.id
_entity.type
_entity.pdbx_description
1 polymer ?
#
loop_
_entity_poly.entity_id
_entity_poly.type
_entity_poly.pdbx_seq_one_letter_code
_entity_poly.pdbx_strand_id
1 'polypeptide(L)'
;LEKAERYDKSIFLTLQADDDTYVVMEHMYDYLATLDPNKPYYLGYRLKPHLPKGYNGGGAGYVLSRAAVKLFLEQAFHDRTLCPIDMHEDVGMGRSVIHDFVYFATAMAPHSCDYPGSGVLFLKAAC
;
A
#
# COMPACT_ATOMS: atom_id res chain seq x y z
N LEU A 1 -8.68 -17.50 19.32
CA LEU A 1 -9.03 -16.15 19.81
C LEU A 1 -7.84 -15.42 20.41
N GLU A 2 -6.87 -16.10 21.03
CA GLU A 2 -5.63 -15.49 21.56
C GLU A 2 -4.64 -14.93 20.52
N LYS A 3 -4.71 -15.33 19.24
CA LYS A 3 -3.78 -14.82 18.20
C LYS A 3 -4.10 -13.39 17.74
N ALA A 4 -5.35 -12.95 17.84
CA ALA A 4 -5.76 -11.61 17.39
C ALA A 4 -5.33 -10.49 18.36
N GLU A 5 -5.13 -10.82 19.64
CA GLU A 5 -4.72 -9.85 20.68
C GLU A 5 -3.20 -9.57 20.69
N ARG A 6 -2.41 -10.29 19.90
CA ARG A 6 -0.97 -10.02 19.76
C ARG A 6 -0.66 -8.85 18.81
N TYR A 7 -1.62 -8.42 18.01
CA TYR A 7 -1.47 -7.28 17.12
C TYR A 7 -1.73 -6.00 17.90
N ASP A 8 -0.65 -5.45 18.46
CA ASP A 8 -0.65 -4.19 19.19
C ASP A 8 -1.38 -3.10 18.39
N LYS A 9 -2.36 -2.46 19.04
CA LYS A 9 -3.12 -1.31 18.50
C LYS A 9 -2.20 -0.13 18.12
N SER A 10 -0.92 -0.18 18.45
CA SER A 10 0.12 0.74 18.00
C SER A 10 0.45 0.65 16.50
N ILE A 11 -0.03 -0.37 15.77
CA ILE A 11 0.20 -0.58 14.34
C ILE A 11 -1.13 -0.40 13.58
N PHE A 12 -1.65 0.82 13.52
CA PHE A 12 -2.77 1.15 12.62
C PHE A 12 -2.23 1.23 11.19
N LEU A 13 -2.43 0.16 10.42
CA LEU A 13 -2.07 0.07 9.01
C LEU A 13 -3.33 -0.27 8.22
N THR A 14 -3.51 0.38 7.07
CA THR A 14 -4.62 0.11 6.17
C THR A 14 -4.08 -0.69 5.00
N LEU A 15 -4.71 -1.84 4.72
CA LEU A 15 -4.44 -2.66 3.55
C LEU A 15 -5.60 -2.47 2.57
N GLN A 16 -5.29 -2.11 1.34
CA GLN A 16 -6.18 -2.27 0.19
C GLN A 16 -5.77 -3.56 -0.54
N ALA A 17 -6.76 -4.37 -0.87
CA ALA A 17 -6.62 -5.58 -1.65
C ALA A 17 -7.94 -5.82 -2.39
N ASP A 18 -7.85 -6.37 -3.60
CA ASP A 18 -9.02 -6.74 -4.40
C ASP A 18 -9.63 -8.05 -3.87
N ASP A 19 -10.88 -8.36 -4.25
CA ASP A 19 -11.61 -9.53 -3.77
C ASP A 19 -11.07 -10.86 -4.33
N ASP A 20 -10.23 -10.80 -5.34
CA ASP A 20 -9.44 -11.88 -5.92
C ASP A 20 -8.00 -11.94 -5.38
N THR A 21 -7.63 -11.11 -4.39
CA THR A 21 -6.28 -11.06 -3.84
C THR A 21 -6.12 -11.93 -2.59
N TYR A 22 -5.10 -12.80 -2.57
CA TYR A 22 -4.72 -13.56 -1.40
C TYR A 22 -3.58 -12.89 -0.62
N VAL A 23 -3.75 -12.78 0.70
CA VAL A 23 -2.78 -12.13 1.60
C VAL A 23 -2.17 -13.15 2.56
N VAL A 24 -0.85 -13.29 2.50
CA VAL A 24 -0.09 -14.05 3.51
C VAL A 24 0.13 -13.15 4.73
N MET A 25 -0.88 -13.09 5.59
CA MET A 25 -0.92 -12.17 6.74
C MET A 25 0.31 -12.30 7.65
N GLU A 26 0.77 -13.52 7.96
CA GLU A 26 1.93 -13.77 8.85
C GLU A 26 3.17 -13.02 8.35
N HIS A 27 3.49 -13.22 7.09
CA HIS A 27 4.64 -12.58 6.49
C HIS A 27 4.46 -11.05 6.39
N MET A 28 3.25 -10.59 6.05
CA MET A 28 2.92 -9.16 6.04
C MET A 28 3.21 -8.52 7.40
N TYR A 29 2.74 -9.14 8.47
CA TYR A 29 2.95 -8.65 9.82
C TYR A 29 4.43 -8.65 10.23
N ASP A 30 5.19 -9.68 9.86
CA ASP A 30 6.63 -9.76 10.17
C ASP A 30 7.39 -8.57 9.59
N TYR A 31 7.09 -8.17 8.35
CA TYR A 31 7.72 -6.99 7.76
C TYR A 31 7.19 -5.69 8.33
N LEU A 32 5.88 -5.57 8.52
CA LEU A 32 5.29 -4.36 9.08
C LEU A 32 5.80 -4.10 10.51
N ALA A 33 6.12 -5.15 11.28
CA ALA A 33 6.74 -5.04 12.59
C ALA A 33 8.16 -4.43 12.56
N THR A 34 8.83 -4.41 11.40
CA THR A 34 10.15 -3.78 11.22
C THR A 34 10.07 -2.28 10.92
N LEU A 35 8.87 -1.76 10.63
CA LEU A 35 8.66 -0.38 10.20
C LEU A 35 8.12 0.48 11.34
N ASP A 36 8.45 1.77 11.32
CA ASP A 36 7.89 2.76 12.24
C ASP A 36 6.50 3.22 11.74
N PRO A 37 5.39 2.89 12.43
CA PRO A 37 4.05 3.26 11.96
C PRO A 37 3.80 4.79 11.95
N ASN A 38 4.65 5.59 12.60
CA ASN A 38 4.58 7.05 12.56
C ASN A 38 5.32 7.66 11.37
N LYS A 39 6.07 6.86 10.61
CA LYS A 39 6.61 7.28 9.33
C LYS A 39 5.59 7.01 8.22
N PRO A 40 5.38 7.96 7.30
CA PRO A 40 4.44 7.80 6.21
C PRO A 40 5.00 6.81 5.17
N TYR A 41 4.47 5.59 5.16
CA TYR A 41 4.81 4.54 4.21
C TYR A 41 3.65 4.27 3.26
N TYR A 42 3.97 4.09 1.98
CA TYR A 42 3.06 3.63 0.93
C TYR A 42 3.73 2.45 0.24
N LEU A 43 3.42 1.28 0.79
CA LEU A 43 4.06 0.01 0.47
C LEU A 43 3.21 -0.68 -0.59
N GLY A 44 3.82 -1.20 -1.65
CA GLY A 44 3.07 -1.87 -2.70
C GLY A 44 3.89 -2.21 -3.92
N TYR A 45 3.20 -2.58 -5.00
CA TYR A 45 3.84 -2.77 -6.29
C TYR A 45 3.85 -1.47 -7.09
N ARG A 46 5.02 -0.81 -7.15
CA ARG A 46 5.17 0.50 -7.79
C ARG A 46 5.16 0.40 -9.32
N LEU A 47 4.04 0.78 -9.90
CA LEU A 47 3.84 0.98 -11.34
C LEU A 47 4.29 2.38 -11.77
N LYS A 48 4.76 2.55 -13.01
CA LYS A 48 5.11 3.85 -13.61
C LYS A 48 4.45 4.20 -14.97
N PRO A 49 3.46 3.47 -15.52
CA PRO A 49 2.93 3.78 -16.85
C PRO A 49 2.13 5.10 -16.90
N HIS A 50 1.56 5.55 -15.77
CA HIS A 50 0.67 6.71 -15.74
C HIS A 50 1.20 7.92 -14.96
N LEU A 51 2.13 7.71 -14.02
CA LEU A 51 2.72 8.78 -13.20
C LEU A 51 4.25 8.68 -13.23
N PRO A 52 4.99 9.78 -13.47
CA PRO A 52 6.47 9.77 -13.48
C PRO A 52 7.08 9.32 -12.15
N LYS A 53 6.46 9.71 -11.02
CA LYS A 53 6.83 9.28 -9.67
C LYS A 53 6.27 7.89 -9.33
N GLY A 54 5.56 7.22 -10.25
CA GLY A 54 4.91 5.93 -10.06
C GLY A 54 3.68 5.97 -9.15
N TYR A 55 3.07 4.83 -8.84
CA TYR A 55 1.98 4.63 -7.87
C TYR A 55 1.92 3.14 -7.52
N ASN A 56 1.30 2.75 -6.40
CA ASN A 56 1.13 1.31 -6.13
C ASN A 56 -0.16 0.82 -6.79
N GLY A 57 -0.09 -0.24 -7.59
CA GLY A 57 -1.27 -0.82 -8.25
C GLY A 57 -2.17 -1.59 -7.29
N GLY A 58 -3.48 -1.46 -7.47
CA GLY A 58 -4.53 -2.05 -6.62
C GLY A 58 -4.61 -3.57 -6.73
N GLY A 59 -4.38 -4.12 -7.93
CA GLY A 59 -4.39 -5.58 -8.14
C GLY A 59 -3.26 -6.34 -7.42
N ALA A 60 -2.19 -5.67 -7.00
CA ALA A 60 -1.18 -6.26 -6.12
C ALA A 60 -1.46 -5.99 -4.63
N GLY A 61 -2.44 -5.12 -4.35
CA GLY A 61 -2.68 -4.47 -3.09
C GLY A 61 -1.62 -3.45 -2.71
N TYR A 62 -1.94 -2.65 -1.70
CA TYR A 62 -0.99 -1.74 -1.05
C TYR A 62 -1.33 -1.51 0.42
N VAL A 63 -0.30 -1.15 1.19
CA VAL A 63 -0.41 -0.83 2.61
C VAL A 63 -0.02 0.62 2.84
N LEU A 64 -0.87 1.33 3.58
CA LEU A 64 -0.61 2.67 4.09
C LEU A 64 -0.33 2.62 5.57
N SER A 65 0.71 3.34 6.00
CA SER A 65 0.95 3.52 7.44
C SER A 65 -0.03 4.48 8.10
N ARG A 66 -0.15 4.43 9.43
CA ARG A 66 -0.97 5.37 10.20
C ARG A 66 -0.66 6.82 9.81
N ALA A 67 0.61 7.18 9.73
CA ALA A 67 1.01 8.52 9.34
C ALA A 67 0.63 8.85 7.90
N ALA A 68 0.74 7.90 6.96
CA ALA A 68 0.32 8.11 5.58
C ALA A 68 -1.19 8.32 5.46
N VAL A 69 -2.01 7.52 6.16
CA VAL A 69 -3.47 7.68 6.21
C VAL A 69 -3.85 9.04 6.81
N LYS A 70 -3.21 9.43 7.92
CA LYS A 70 -3.46 10.73 8.56
C LYS A 70 -3.17 11.88 7.61
N LEU A 71 -2.01 11.88 6.96
CA LEU A 71 -1.64 12.93 5.99
C LEU A 71 -2.59 12.96 4.79
N PHE A 72 -2.97 11.78 4.28
CA PHE A 72 -3.93 11.69 3.18
C PHE A 72 -5.28 12.32 3.55
N LEU A 73 -5.83 11.97 4.72
CA LEU A 73 -7.13 12.50 5.17
C LEU A 73 -7.08 14.00 5.49
N GLU A 74 -6.02 14.47 6.16
CA GLU A 74 -5.91 15.86 6.61
C GLU A 74 -5.56 16.82 5.47
N GLN A 75 -4.79 16.38 4.47
CA GLN A 75 -4.25 17.26 3.43
C GLN A 75 -4.86 17.03 2.06
N ALA A 76 -4.99 15.78 1.62
CA ALA A 76 -5.33 15.47 0.23
C ALA A 76 -6.83 15.21 0.02
N PHE A 77 -7.47 14.45 0.92
CA PHE A 77 -8.80 13.88 0.68
C PHE A 77 -9.89 14.93 0.41
N HIS A 78 -9.80 16.09 1.06
CA HIS A 78 -10.77 17.19 0.91
C HIS A 78 -10.40 18.20 -0.19
N ASP A 79 -9.17 18.16 -0.70
CA ASP A 79 -8.69 19.07 -1.73
C ASP A 79 -8.70 18.39 -3.10
N ARG A 80 -9.58 18.82 -4.00
CA ARG A 80 -9.71 18.24 -5.35
C ARG A 80 -8.56 18.59 -6.29
N THR A 81 -7.69 19.53 -5.91
CA THR A 81 -6.46 19.83 -6.64
C THR A 81 -5.37 18.81 -6.29
N LEU A 82 -5.28 18.41 -5.02
CA LEU A 82 -4.35 17.38 -4.54
C LEU A 82 -4.89 15.97 -4.82
N CYS A 83 -6.18 15.74 -4.60
CA CYS A 83 -6.90 14.49 -4.82
C CYS A 83 -7.97 14.63 -5.92
N PRO A 84 -7.55 14.72 -7.21
CA PRO A 84 -8.49 14.75 -8.32
C PRO A 84 -9.24 13.42 -8.43
N ILE A 85 -10.49 13.48 -8.90
CA ILE A 85 -11.24 12.27 -9.22
C ILE A 85 -10.60 11.64 -10.46
N ASP A 86 -10.12 10.40 -10.30
CA ASP A 86 -9.59 9.59 -11.39
C ASP A 86 -10.48 8.35 -11.59
N MET A 87 -10.56 7.86 -12.82
CA MET A 87 -11.30 6.63 -13.12
C MET A 87 -10.57 5.38 -12.63
N HIS A 88 -9.25 5.48 -12.43
CA HIS A 88 -8.44 4.44 -11.82
C HIS A 88 -8.08 4.87 -10.40
N GLU A 89 -8.62 4.16 -9.41
CA GLU A 89 -8.43 4.44 -8.00
C GLU A 89 -6.94 4.53 -7.63
N ASP A 90 -6.14 3.55 -8.06
CA ASP A 90 -4.71 3.48 -7.80
C ASP A 90 -3.92 4.70 -8.33
N VAL A 91 -4.33 5.19 -9.51
CA VAL A 91 -3.69 6.37 -10.14
C VAL A 91 -4.11 7.63 -9.41
N GLY A 92 -5.38 7.71 -9.01
CA GLY A 92 -5.89 8.76 -8.14
C GLY A 92 -5.13 8.80 -6.82
N MET A 93 -5.05 7.68 -6.11
CA MET A 93 -4.28 7.51 -4.88
C MET A 93 -2.82 7.87 -5.06
N GLY A 94 -2.20 7.42 -6.17
CA GLY A 94 -0.89 7.86 -6.58
C GLY A 94 -0.81 9.38 -6.61
N ARG A 95 -1.63 10.08 -7.40
CA ARG A 95 -1.58 11.55 -7.49
C ARG A 95 -1.77 12.23 -6.12
N SER A 96 -2.69 11.74 -5.30
CA SER A 96 -3.04 12.31 -3.99
C SER A 96 -1.97 12.12 -2.93
N VAL A 97 -1.33 10.95 -2.90
CA VAL A 97 -0.38 10.55 -1.86
C VAL A 97 1.07 10.95 -2.23
N ILE A 98 1.33 11.26 -3.50
CA ILE A 98 2.69 11.47 -4.06
C ILE A 98 3.27 12.87 -3.87
N HIS A 99 2.58 13.76 -3.17
CA HIS A 99 3.04 15.14 -3.03
C HIS A 99 4.16 15.35 -1.99
N ASP A 100 5.15 14.45 -1.94
CA ASP A 100 6.45 14.57 -1.25
C ASP A 100 6.56 13.99 0.17
N PHE A 101 5.50 13.36 0.67
CA PHE A 101 5.46 12.95 2.07
C PHE A 101 5.69 11.48 2.35
N VAL A 102 5.75 10.60 1.35
CA VAL A 102 5.60 9.16 1.61
C VAL A 102 6.75 8.33 1.04
N TYR A 103 7.29 7.42 1.86
CA TYR A 103 8.32 6.47 1.45
C TYR A 103 7.69 5.33 0.66
N PHE A 104 8.01 5.26 -0.63
CA PHE A 104 7.74 4.09 -1.46
C PHE A 104 8.68 2.96 -1.07
N ALA A 105 8.12 1.83 -0.67
CA ALA A 105 8.87 0.58 -0.61
C ALA A 105 8.13 -0.48 -1.42
N THR A 106 8.87 -1.17 -2.28
CA THR A 106 8.33 -2.34 -2.97
C THR A 106 8.30 -3.50 -1.98
N ALA A 107 7.10 -3.87 -1.55
CA ALA A 107 6.85 -4.98 -0.63
C ALA A 107 5.88 -6.01 -1.22
N MET A 108 5.42 -5.77 -2.46
CA MET A 108 4.37 -6.54 -3.12
C MET A 108 4.72 -6.62 -4.61
N ALA A 109 4.41 -7.74 -5.25
CA ALA A 109 4.58 -7.96 -6.67
C ALA A 109 3.35 -8.71 -7.22
N PRO A 110 2.85 -8.37 -8.41
CA PRO A 110 1.78 -9.13 -9.04
C PRO A 110 2.29 -10.52 -9.37
N HIS A 111 1.49 -11.53 -9.08
CA HIS A 111 1.75 -12.89 -9.53
C HIS A 111 1.36 -13.00 -11.02
N SER A 112 2.13 -12.36 -11.90
CA SER A 112 2.12 -12.76 -13.30
C SER A 112 2.89 -14.07 -13.40
N CYS A 113 2.35 -15.04 -14.12
CA CYS A 113 2.95 -16.36 -14.36
C CYS A 113 4.34 -16.31 -15.05
N ASP A 114 4.95 -15.12 -15.24
CA ASP A 114 6.14 -14.88 -16.04
C ASP A 114 7.31 -14.16 -15.30
N TYR A 115 7.21 -13.82 -14.01
CA TYR A 115 8.30 -13.12 -13.30
C TYR A 115 8.88 -13.89 -12.10
N PRO A 116 10.02 -14.59 -12.25
CA PRO A 116 10.77 -15.15 -11.13
C PRO A 116 11.64 -14.03 -10.53
N GLY A 117 11.09 -13.26 -9.59
CA GLY A 117 11.77 -12.10 -9.01
C GLY A 117 11.72 -12.09 -7.49
N SER A 118 12.89 -12.28 -6.86
CA SER A 118 13.17 -12.23 -5.43
C SER A 118 12.74 -10.90 -4.79
N GLY A 119 11.75 -10.97 -3.91
CA GLY A 119 11.32 -9.85 -3.09
C GLY A 119 10.39 -10.37 -2.01
N VAL A 120 10.49 -9.77 -0.83
CA VAL A 120 9.68 -10.08 0.35
C VAL A 120 8.20 -9.88 -0.02
N LEU A 121 7.51 -10.96 -0.37
CA LEU A 121 6.21 -10.95 -1.04
C LEU A 121 5.12 -11.46 -0.10
N PHE A 122 4.19 -10.58 0.28
CA PHE A 122 3.10 -10.93 1.21
C PHE A 122 1.72 -10.92 0.58
N LEU A 123 1.60 -10.38 -0.63
CA LEU A 123 0.38 -10.38 -1.40
C LEU A 123 0.60 -11.18 -2.67
N LYS A 124 -0.30 -12.12 -2.90
CA LYS A 124 -0.36 -12.97 -4.08
C LYS A 124 -1.73 -12.75 -4.70
N ALA A 125 -1.81 -11.97 -5.77
CA ALA A 125 -3.02 -11.89 -6.57
C ALA A 125 -3.38 -13.32 -7.05
N ALA A 126 -4.64 -13.75 -6.88
CA ALA A 126 -5.12 -14.90 -7.62
C ALA A 126 -5.32 -14.46 -9.07
N CYS A 127 -4.96 -15.34 -10.01
CA CYS A 127 -5.23 -15.12 -11.43
C CYS A 127 -6.65 -15.55 -11.76
#